data_AF-A0A8H5M3M4-F1
#
_entry.id   AF-A0A8H5M3M4-F1
#
_cell.length_a   1.000
_cell.length_b   1.000
_cell.length_c   1.000
_cell.angle_alpha   90.00
_cell.angle_beta   90.00
_cell.angle_gamma   90.00
#
_symmetry.space_group_name_H-M   'P 1'
#
loop_
_entity.id
_entity.type
_entity.pdbx_description
1 polymer ?
#
loop_
_entity_poly.entity_id
_entity_poly.type
_entity_poly.pdbx_seq_one_letter_code
_entity_poly.pdbx_strand_id
1 'polypeptide(L)'
;MSKKWERAQHVLKLALAEGYTLDVDAFMGKRLEQEEFWVEHYNFLLSHGYQLRPRYHPDWVPSWIRAVQPANLNYLDYEDSVQLILHADLNDAIRVQDGSKVVLKYVDRSSKETAIATALGEIAHPRNHCVPVLALLPLPGITELDPRNALLVMPQLIPFAMLPFCFVGEFAEAMWQFVEGLQTLHICRIAHRDACYFNLMMDGSKVVPKGSHFVRPKSHTGILRDTIEWHTRWSVRPNKYYFIDFGLSTRYMKGVELETQVGRIGQDRSVPEFAFPLSPFPYNPFKLDIYQLGNALLTVVEQYDGLEPFLALLKPMTSQYPEDRPALSEVLSQLNDFTPEMLECRVKSRSPSSLDDYCIDLQ
;
A
#
# COMPACT_ATOMS: atom_id res chain seq x y z
N MET A 1 -31.51 7.24 28.73
CA MET A 1 -30.23 6.91 28.07
C MET A 1 -30.01 5.41 28.17
N SER A 2 -29.44 4.76 27.16
CA SER A 2 -29.06 3.33 27.28
C SER A 2 -28.02 3.16 28.41
N LYS A 3 -28.12 2.11 29.22
CA LYS A 3 -27.14 1.77 30.30
C LYS A 3 -25.69 1.77 29.81
N LYS A 4 -25.47 1.49 28.51
CA LYS A 4 -24.18 1.58 27.82
C LYS A 4 -23.55 2.98 27.93
N TRP A 5 -24.35 4.03 27.73
CA TRP A 5 -23.88 5.41 27.69
C TRP A 5 -23.64 6.00 29.09
N GLU A 6 -24.35 5.50 30.10
CA GLU A 6 -24.09 5.86 31.51
C GLU A 6 -22.70 5.41 31.96
N ARG A 7 -22.29 4.18 31.61
CA ARG A 7 -20.94 3.69 31.88
C ARG A 7 -19.88 4.48 31.10
N ALA A 8 -20.13 4.79 29.83
CA ALA A 8 -19.21 5.61 29.02
C ALA A 8 -18.96 6.98 29.66
N GLN A 9 -20.02 7.66 30.12
CA GLN A 9 -19.92 8.94 30.83
C GLN A 9 -19.16 8.81 32.16
N HIS A 10 -19.33 7.71 32.89
CA HIS A 10 -18.58 7.45 34.11
C HIS A 10 -17.08 7.29 33.83
N VAL A 11 -16.69 6.49 32.84
CA VAL A 11 -15.29 6.30 32.45
C VAL A 11 -14.68 7.61 31.93
N LEU A 12 -15.43 8.38 31.12
CA LEU A 12 -14.99 9.69 30.63
C LEU A 12 -14.66 10.65 31.78
N LYS A 13 -15.51 10.71 32.81
CA LYS A 13 -15.27 11.57 33.98
C LYS A 13 -14.00 11.20 34.72
N LEU A 14 -13.70 9.91 34.85
CA LEU A 14 -12.47 9.43 35.48
C LEU A 14 -11.25 9.80 34.64
N ALA A 15 -11.30 9.58 33.32
CA ALA A 15 -10.19 9.93 32.43
C ALA A 15 -9.89 11.44 32.40
N LEU A 16 -10.92 12.30 32.37
CA LEU A 16 -10.73 13.75 32.40
C LEU A 16 -10.17 14.23 33.76
N ALA A 17 -10.53 13.58 34.86
CA ALA A 17 -10.03 13.92 36.20
C ALA A 17 -8.52 13.64 36.37
N GLU A 18 -7.95 12.75 35.55
CA GLU A 18 -6.52 12.42 35.54
C GLU A 18 -5.68 13.35 34.64
N GLY A 19 -6.30 14.36 34.01
CA GLY A 19 -5.59 15.40 33.26
C GLY A 19 -5.24 15.05 31.81
N TYR A 20 -5.85 14.01 31.24
CA TYR A 20 -5.67 13.66 29.83
C TYR A 20 -6.38 14.65 28.90
N THR A 21 -5.66 15.17 27.90
CA THR A 21 -6.25 15.87 26.76
C THR A 21 -6.90 14.82 25.85
N LEU A 22 -8.22 14.69 25.93
CA LEU A 22 -8.99 13.66 25.25
C LEU A 22 -9.97 14.29 24.26
N ASP A 23 -10.03 13.76 23.03
CA ASP A 23 -11.16 14.03 22.14
C ASP A 23 -12.40 13.32 22.71
N VAL A 24 -13.28 14.10 23.32
CA VAL A 24 -14.51 13.60 23.97
C VAL A 24 -15.43 12.93 22.96
N ASP A 25 -15.53 13.47 21.75
CA ASP A 25 -16.39 12.94 20.70
C ASP A 25 -15.87 11.58 20.25
N ALA A 26 -14.58 11.47 19.93
CA ALA A 26 -13.94 10.21 19.56
C ALA A 26 -14.04 9.18 20.70
N PHE A 27 -13.81 9.61 21.95
CA PHE A 27 -13.93 8.74 23.12
C PHE A 27 -15.34 8.20 23.33
N MET A 28 -16.35 9.04 23.12
CA MET A 28 -17.76 8.66 23.19
C MET A 28 -18.21 7.88 21.96
N GLY A 29 -17.28 7.45 21.09
CA GLY A 29 -17.57 6.62 19.94
C GLY A 29 -18.26 7.36 18.80
N LYS A 30 -18.09 8.69 18.72
CA LYS A 30 -18.49 9.43 17.52
C LYS A 30 -17.67 8.92 16.35
N ARG A 31 -18.36 8.59 15.27
CA ARG A 31 -17.77 8.22 13.99
C ARG A 31 -17.55 9.47 13.15
N LEU A 32 -16.53 9.41 12.30
CA LEU A 32 -16.35 10.42 11.26
C LEU A 32 -17.38 10.18 10.16
N GLU A 33 -17.77 11.23 9.44
CA GLU A 33 -18.76 11.15 8.35
C GLU A 33 -18.40 10.08 7.31
N GLN A 34 -17.12 10.03 6.94
CA GLN A 34 -16.56 9.04 6.03
C GLN A 34 -16.60 7.58 6.54
N GLU A 35 -16.86 7.34 7.83
CA GLU A 35 -17.02 5.99 8.37
C GLU A 35 -18.45 5.47 8.22
N GLU A 36 -19.45 6.36 8.09
CA GLU A 36 -20.86 5.97 8.02
C GLU A 36 -21.15 5.10 6.81
N PHE A 37 -20.49 5.35 5.67
CA PHE A 37 -20.58 4.49 4.50
C PHE A 37 -20.22 3.03 4.83
N TRP A 38 -19.10 2.82 5.54
CA TRP A 38 -18.63 1.48 5.89
C TRP A 38 -19.54 0.80 6.92
N VAL A 39 -20.18 1.58 7.80
CA VAL A 39 -21.17 1.09 8.76
C VAL A 39 -22.43 0.63 8.05
N GLU A 40 -22.96 1.46 7.16
CA GLU A 40 -24.16 1.16 6.38
C GLU A 40 -23.98 -0.13 5.56
N HIS A 41 -22.78 -0.34 5.00
CA HIS A 41 -22.47 -1.49 4.16
C HIS A 41 -21.87 -2.68 4.92
N TYR A 42 -21.78 -2.63 6.25
CA TYR A 42 -21.17 -3.70 7.06
C TYR A 42 -21.82 -5.07 6.80
N ASN A 43 -23.16 -5.14 6.87
CA ASN A 43 -23.89 -6.39 6.69
C ASN A 43 -23.82 -6.91 5.24
N PHE A 44 -23.79 -6.00 4.27
CA PHE A 44 -23.58 -6.36 2.87
C PHE A 44 -22.21 -7.04 2.69
N LEU A 45 -21.14 -6.42 3.19
CA LEU A 45 -19.79 -6.97 3.12
C LEU A 45 -19.66 -8.31 3.86
N LEU A 46 -20.24 -8.41 5.06
CA LEU A 46 -20.23 -9.64 5.84
C LEU A 46 -20.94 -10.78 5.11
N SER A 47 -22.08 -10.50 4.46
CA SER A 47 -22.80 -11.49 3.65
C SER A 47 -22.02 -11.97 2.41
N HIS A 48 -21.09 -11.15 1.91
CA HIS A 48 -20.15 -11.50 0.84
C HIS A 48 -18.84 -12.11 1.37
N GLY A 49 -18.75 -12.39 2.68
CA GLY A 49 -17.60 -13.04 3.30
C GLY A 49 -16.47 -12.09 3.68
N TYR A 50 -16.71 -10.78 3.83
CA TYR A 50 -15.73 -9.79 4.25
C TYR A 50 -16.15 -9.11 5.55
N GLN A 51 -15.41 -9.39 6.63
CA GLN A 51 -15.69 -8.83 7.95
C GLN A 51 -14.84 -7.58 8.19
N LEU A 52 -15.48 -6.42 8.30
CA LEU A 52 -14.81 -5.18 8.69
C LEU A 52 -14.42 -5.19 10.18
N ARG A 53 -13.48 -4.31 10.55
CA ARG A 53 -13.06 -4.08 11.93
C ARG A 53 -14.24 -3.73 12.85
N PRO A 54 -14.17 -4.04 14.16
CA PRO A 54 -15.26 -3.82 15.12
C PRO A 54 -15.85 -2.41 15.09
N ARG A 55 -15.02 -1.39 14.85
CA ARG A 55 -15.43 0.02 14.74
C ARG A 55 -16.57 0.26 13.73
N TYR A 56 -16.62 -0.51 12.65
CA TYR A 56 -17.62 -0.38 11.58
C TYR A 56 -18.87 -1.22 11.81
N HIS A 57 -18.91 -2.06 12.84
CA HIS A 57 -20.12 -2.84 13.14
C HIS A 57 -21.29 -1.92 13.53
N PRO A 58 -22.52 -2.06 13.01
CA PRO A 58 -23.65 -1.17 13.31
C PRO A 58 -23.91 -1.00 14.82
N ASP A 59 -23.83 -2.09 15.58
CA ASP A 59 -24.00 -2.10 17.04
C ASP A 59 -22.73 -1.79 17.86
N TRP A 60 -21.66 -1.31 17.22
CA TRP A 60 -20.37 -1.09 17.87
C TRP A 60 -20.48 -0.27 19.16
N VAL A 61 -19.68 -0.67 20.14
CA VAL A 61 -19.47 0.00 21.41
C VAL A 61 -17.97 0.17 21.54
N PRO A 62 -17.47 1.38 21.82
CA PRO A 62 -16.05 1.54 22.09
C PRO A 62 -15.56 0.56 23.15
N SER A 63 -14.58 -0.26 22.78
CA SER A 63 -14.13 -1.40 23.59
C SER A 63 -13.59 -0.96 24.96
N TRP A 64 -12.95 0.21 25.02
CA TRP A 64 -12.38 0.81 26.22
C TRP A 64 -13.42 1.17 27.29
N ILE A 65 -14.70 1.34 26.95
CA ILE A 65 -15.76 1.56 27.94
C ILE A 65 -15.93 0.34 28.85
N ARG A 66 -15.54 -0.85 28.37
CA ARG A 66 -15.61 -2.11 29.12
C ARG A 66 -14.36 -2.39 29.95
N ALA A 67 -13.36 -1.51 29.92
CA ALA A 67 -12.14 -1.68 30.70
C ALA A 67 -12.45 -1.85 32.20
N VAL A 68 -11.71 -2.74 32.84
CA VAL A 68 -11.86 -3.08 34.26
C VAL A 68 -11.25 -2.00 35.16
N GLN A 69 -10.21 -1.33 34.68
CA GLN A 69 -9.49 -0.26 35.38
C GLN A 69 -9.53 1.02 34.54
N PRO A 70 -10.49 1.92 34.80
CA PRO A 70 -10.61 3.18 34.05
C PRO A 70 -9.52 4.20 34.42
N ALA A 71 -8.79 3.99 35.52
CA ALA A 71 -7.64 4.80 35.89
C ALA A 71 -6.46 4.52 34.93
N ASN A 72 -5.88 5.57 34.35
CA ASN A 72 -4.86 5.58 33.30
C ASN A 72 -5.32 5.04 31.93
N LEU A 73 -6.62 5.05 31.66
CA LEU A 73 -7.15 4.58 30.38
C LEU A 73 -6.78 5.54 29.25
N ASN A 74 -5.95 5.07 28.33
CA ASN A 74 -5.76 5.71 27.04
C ASN A 74 -6.54 4.92 25.98
N TYR A 75 -7.62 5.50 25.45
CA TYR A 75 -8.44 4.83 24.43
C TYR A 75 -7.65 4.56 23.13
N LEU A 76 -6.54 5.26 22.89
CA LEU A 76 -5.63 5.02 21.77
C LEU A 76 -4.86 3.69 21.88
N ASP A 77 -4.94 3.02 23.03
CA ASP A 77 -4.42 1.66 23.24
C ASP A 77 -5.41 0.56 22.81
N TYR A 78 -6.49 0.91 22.09
CA TYR A 78 -7.48 -0.02 21.57
C TYR A 78 -7.58 0.09 20.05
N GLU A 79 -7.62 -1.05 19.36
CA GLU A 79 -7.66 -1.09 17.89
C GLU A 79 -8.86 -0.31 17.32
N ASP A 80 -10.04 -0.45 17.92
CA ASP A 80 -11.26 0.22 17.48
C ASP A 80 -11.28 1.75 17.71
N SER A 81 -10.20 2.31 18.24
CA SER A 81 -9.93 3.75 18.23
C SER A 81 -9.27 4.23 16.92
N VAL A 82 -8.72 3.32 16.12
CA VAL A 82 -7.94 3.64 14.92
C VAL A 82 -8.88 3.96 13.75
N GLN A 83 -8.92 5.24 13.39
CA GLN A 83 -9.78 5.80 12.35
C GLN A 83 -9.09 5.82 10.97
N LEU A 84 -9.90 5.77 9.91
CA LEU A 84 -9.46 5.95 8.51
C LEU A 84 -9.49 7.43 8.13
N ILE A 85 -8.54 8.21 8.63
CA ILE A 85 -8.55 9.68 8.46
C ILE A 85 -8.09 10.09 7.05
N LEU A 86 -7.11 9.40 6.46
CA LEU A 86 -6.44 9.84 5.22
C LEU A 86 -6.94 9.16 3.95
N HIS A 87 -7.77 8.11 4.07
CA HIS A 87 -8.22 7.28 2.94
C HIS A 87 -9.68 6.88 3.10
N ALA A 88 -10.59 7.85 2.99
CA ALA A 88 -12.04 7.63 3.17
C ALA A 88 -12.61 6.56 2.23
N ASP A 89 -11.99 6.38 1.06
CA ASP A 89 -12.32 5.43 0.01
C ASP A 89 -11.67 4.05 0.18
N LEU A 90 -10.81 3.86 1.19
CA LEU A 90 -10.19 2.58 1.51
C LEU A 90 -10.63 2.09 2.89
N ASN A 91 -10.83 0.78 3.05
CA ASN A 91 -10.98 0.13 4.35
C ASN A 91 -10.40 -1.28 4.31
N ASP A 92 -10.07 -1.84 5.47
CA ASP A 92 -9.58 -3.21 5.59
C ASP A 92 -10.66 -4.15 6.11
N ALA A 93 -10.55 -5.41 5.69
CA ALA A 93 -11.43 -6.48 6.13
C ALA A 93 -10.67 -7.79 6.29
N ILE A 94 -11.28 -8.73 7.01
CA ILE A 94 -10.87 -10.12 7.07
C ILE A 94 -11.79 -10.92 6.17
N ARG A 95 -11.23 -11.66 5.21
CA ARG A 95 -11.99 -12.63 4.43
C ARG A 95 -12.36 -13.81 5.32
N VAL A 96 -13.65 -14.03 5.54
CA VAL A 96 -14.19 -15.01 6.48
C VAL A 96 -13.79 -16.44 6.13
N GLN A 97 -13.64 -16.75 4.84
CA GLN A 97 -13.35 -18.09 4.35
C GLN A 97 -12.01 -18.64 4.85
N ASP A 98 -10.98 -17.80 4.93
CA ASP A 98 -9.60 -18.23 5.18
C ASP A 98 -8.82 -17.34 6.15
N GLY A 99 -9.45 -16.30 6.68
CA GLY A 99 -8.83 -15.36 7.61
C GLY A 99 -7.82 -14.40 6.96
N SER A 100 -7.71 -14.37 5.63
CA SER A 100 -6.78 -13.46 4.95
C SER A 100 -7.20 -12.00 5.11
N LYS A 101 -6.21 -11.11 5.26
CA LYS A 101 -6.42 -9.67 5.31
C LYS A 101 -6.56 -9.11 3.90
N VAL A 102 -7.59 -8.30 3.68
CA VAL A 102 -7.89 -7.67 2.39
C VAL A 102 -8.13 -6.18 2.56
N VAL A 103 -7.97 -5.44 1.47
CA VAL A 103 -8.31 -4.01 1.36
C VAL A 103 -9.46 -3.87 0.39
N LEU A 104 -10.42 -3.04 0.77
CA LEU A 104 -11.59 -2.65 0.01
C LEU A 104 -11.36 -1.23 -0.50
N LYS A 105 -11.44 -1.02 -1.82
CA LYS A 105 -11.38 0.31 -2.44
C LYS A 105 -12.71 0.66 -3.08
N TYR A 106 -13.26 1.80 -2.70
CA TYR A 106 -14.48 2.34 -3.28
C TYR A 106 -14.20 2.98 -4.64
N VAL A 107 -14.83 2.44 -5.70
CA VAL A 107 -14.52 2.81 -7.08
C VAL A 107 -15.76 3.03 -7.94
N ASP A 108 -15.57 3.80 -9.01
CA ASP A 108 -16.45 3.77 -10.17
C ASP A 108 -16.18 2.48 -10.96
N ARG A 109 -17.18 1.61 -11.08
CA ARG A 109 -17.07 0.39 -11.89
C ARG A 109 -16.78 0.66 -13.36
N SER A 110 -17.23 1.80 -13.89
CA SER A 110 -17.07 2.20 -15.28
C SER A 110 -15.76 2.96 -15.56
N SER A 111 -15.00 3.29 -14.51
CA SER A 111 -13.74 4.01 -14.67
C SER A 111 -12.69 3.19 -15.41
N LYS A 112 -11.77 3.94 -16.05
CA LYS A 112 -10.57 3.38 -16.66
C LYS A 112 -9.71 2.61 -15.65
N GLU A 113 -9.63 3.10 -14.41
CA GLU A 113 -8.89 2.44 -13.33
C GLU A 113 -9.45 1.04 -13.08
N THR A 114 -10.75 0.92 -12.82
CA THR A 114 -11.38 -0.39 -12.53
C THR A 114 -11.23 -1.34 -13.71
N ALA A 115 -11.40 -0.85 -14.95
CA ALA A 115 -11.22 -1.66 -16.14
C ALA A 115 -9.78 -2.16 -16.30
N ILE A 116 -8.79 -1.30 -16.06
CA ILE A 116 -7.37 -1.68 -16.12
C ILE A 116 -7.02 -2.67 -15.00
N ALA A 117 -7.36 -2.36 -13.76
CA ALA A 117 -7.06 -3.20 -12.60
C ALA A 117 -7.67 -4.61 -12.74
N THR A 118 -8.93 -4.70 -13.17
CA THR A 118 -9.61 -5.98 -13.39
C THR A 118 -8.94 -6.77 -14.53
N ALA A 119 -8.67 -6.11 -15.66
CA ALA A 119 -8.02 -6.76 -16.80
C ALA A 119 -6.61 -7.26 -16.46
N LEU A 120 -5.85 -6.52 -15.64
CA LEU A 120 -4.54 -6.95 -15.15
C LEU A 120 -4.66 -8.09 -14.14
N GLY A 121 -5.66 -8.07 -13.26
CA GLY A 121 -5.92 -9.14 -12.29
C GLY A 121 -6.25 -10.49 -12.93
N GLU A 122 -6.82 -10.49 -14.14
CA GLU A 122 -7.12 -11.71 -14.91
C GLU A 122 -5.90 -12.31 -15.63
N ILE A 123 -4.79 -11.56 -15.74
CA ILE A 123 -3.57 -12.04 -16.39
C ILE A 123 -2.86 -13.00 -15.44
N ALA A 124 -3.12 -14.30 -15.60
CA ALA A 124 -2.44 -15.40 -14.92
C ALA A 124 -1.04 -15.64 -15.49
N HIS A 125 -0.15 -14.65 -15.34
CA HIS A 125 1.24 -14.73 -15.80
C HIS A 125 2.20 -14.50 -14.62
N PRO A 126 3.25 -15.31 -14.43
CA PRO A 126 4.15 -15.20 -13.28
C PRO A 126 4.92 -13.88 -13.21
N ARG A 127 5.02 -13.17 -14.34
CA ARG A 127 5.65 -11.83 -14.47
C ARG A 127 4.68 -10.68 -14.21
N ASN A 128 3.41 -10.97 -14.00
CA ASN A 128 2.41 -9.97 -13.68
C ASN A 128 2.51 -9.60 -12.20
N HIS A 129 3.29 -8.55 -11.93
CA HIS A 129 3.46 -7.98 -10.60
C HIS A 129 2.48 -6.82 -10.37
N CYS A 130 1.26 -6.92 -10.90
CA CYS A 130 0.16 -6.01 -10.57
C CYS A 130 -0.67 -6.63 -9.44
N VAL A 131 -1.16 -5.81 -8.52
CA VAL A 131 -2.00 -6.31 -7.43
C VAL A 131 -3.21 -7.08 -7.98
N PRO A 132 -3.47 -8.31 -7.51
CA PRO A 132 -4.61 -9.08 -8.00
C PRO A 132 -5.92 -8.49 -7.46
N VAL A 133 -6.95 -8.49 -8.31
CA VAL A 133 -8.32 -8.19 -7.91
C VAL A 133 -8.98 -9.50 -7.48
N LEU A 134 -9.26 -9.64 -6.18
CA LEU A 134 -9.88 -10.84 -5.60
C LEU A 134 -11.38 -10.89 -5.86
N ALA A 135 -12.03 -9.72 -5.87
CA ALA A 135 -13.43 -9.56 -6.19
C ALA A 135 -13.74 -8.12 -6.59
N LEU A 136 -14.81 -7.93 -7.37
CA LEU A 136 -15.43 -6.64 -7.65
C LEU A 136 -16.90 -6.73 -7.22
N LEU A 137 -17.26 -6.04 -6.16
CA LEU A 137 -18.59 -6.12 -5.54
C LEU A 137 -19.43 -4.89 -5.94
N PRO A 138 -20.47 -5.02 -6.77
CA PRO A 138 -21.41 -3.93 -7.02
C PRO A 138 -22.17 -3.58 -5.75
N LEU A 139 -22.30 -2.29 -5.45
CA LEU A 139 -23.03 -1.86 -4.25
C LEU A 139 -24.55 -1.90 -4.48
N PRO A 140 -25.33 -2.34 -3.48
CA PRO A 140 -26.78 -2.41 -3.59
C PRO A 140 -27.39 -1.01 -3.55
N GLY A 141 -28.46 -0.79 -4.33
CA GLY A 141 -29.24 0.44 -4.26
C GLY A 141 -28.59 1.69 -4.88
N ILE A 142 -27.35 1.57 -5.38
CA ILE A 142 -26.64 2.64 -6.08
C ILE A 142 -26.79 2.43 -7.59
N THR A 143 -27.23 3.46 -8.30
CA THR A 143 -27.39 3.40 -9.77
C THR A 143 -26.03 3.43 -10.46
N GLU A 144 -25.93 2.88 -11.68
CA GLU A 144 -24.70 2.95 -12.49
C GLU A 144 -24.23 4.38 -12.80
N LEU A 145 -25.08 5.39 -12.59
CA LEU A 145 -24.77 6.80 -12.75
C LEU A 145 -23.98 7.40 -11.56
N ASP A 146 -23.88 6.69 -10.44
CA ASP A 146 -23.06 7.12 -9.31
C ASP A 146 -21.58 6.85 -9.62
N PRO A 147 -20.69 7.86 -9.51
CA PRO A 147 -19.26 7.72 -9.75
C PRO A 147 -18.56 6.83 -8.71
N ARG A 148 -19.25 6.27 -7.72
CA ARG A 148 -18.71 5.23 -6.85
C ARG A 148 -19.80 4.20 -6.60
N ASN A 149 -19.76 3.10 -7.33
CA ASN A 149 -20.86 2.14 -7.36
C ASN A 149 -20.39 0.68 -7.14
N ALA A 150 -19.10 0.49 -6.85
CA ALA A 150 -18.54 -0.82 -6.57
C ALA A 150 -17.37 -0.76 -5.59
N LEU A 151 -17.05 -1.91 -4.98
CA LEU A 151 -15.87 -2.13 -4.15
C LEU A 151 -14.92 -3.11 -4.85
N LEU A 152 -13.68 -2.70 -5.04
CA LEU A 152 -12.58 -3.59 -5.41
C LEU A 152 -12.02 -4.22 -4.14
N VAL A 153 -11.92 -5.55 -4.14
CA VAL A 153 -11.28 -6.32 -3.07
C VAL A 153 -9.90 -6.74 -3.54
N MET A 154 -8.87 -6.35 -2.80
CA MET A 154 -7.46 -6.63 -3.08
C MET A 154 -6.78 -7.22 -1.85
N PRO A 155 -5.67 -7.97 -1.96
CA PRO A 155 -4.90 -8.40 -0.81
C PRO A 155 -4.39 -7.19 0.00
N GLN A 156 -4.33 -7.33 1.32
CA GLN A 156 -3.61 -6.34 2.13
C GLN A 156 -2.10 -6.55 1.96
N LEU A 157 -1.42 -5.51 1.48
CA LEU A 157 0.02 -5.50 1.27
C LEU A 157 0.69 -4.53 2.25
N ILE A 158 2.02 -4.65 2.40
CA ILE A 158 2.84 -3.68 3.13
C ILE A 158 3.71 -2.88 2.15
N PRO A 159 4.09 -1.63 2.47
CA PRO A 159 5.05 -0.88 1.63
C PRO A 159 6.36 -1.67 1.49
N PHE A 160 6.88 -1.79 0.27
CA PHE A 160 7.97 -2.74 0.00
C PHE A 160 9.25 -2.49 0.80
N ALA A 161 9.54 -1.22 1.10
CA ALA A 161 10.70 -0.76 1.87
C ALA A 161 10.34 -0.39 3.33
N MET A 162 9.16 -0.80 3.82
CA MET A 162 8.76 -0.57 5.22
C MET A 162 9.73 -1.23 6.21
N LEU A 163 10.14 -2.47 5.89
CA LEU A 163 11.08 -3.24 6.68
C LEU A 163 12.51 -3.03 6.15
N PRO A 164 13.51 -2.94 7.04
CA PRO A 164 14.91 -2.83 6.65
C PRO A 164 15.34 -3.91 5.66
N PHE A 165 16.19 -3.57 4.70
CA PHE A 165 16.88 -4.57 3.88
C PHE A 165 18.12 -5.06 4.63
N CYS A 166 18.35 -6.37 4.65
CA CYS A 166 19.49 -6.99 5.33
C CYS A 166 20.56 -7.50 4.38
N PHE A 167 20.18 -7.85 3.14
CA PHE A 167 21.08 -8.37 2.12
C PHE A 167 20.85 -7.69 0.76
N VAL A 168 21.90 -7.60 -0.05
CA VAL A 168 21.85 -7.09 -1.43
C VAL A 168 20.77 -7.81 -2.23
N GLY A 169 20.68 -9.13 -2.07
CA GLY A 169 19.74 -9.95 -2.80
C GLY A 169 18.26 -9.71 -2.46
N GLU A 170 17.95 -9.19 -1.26
CA GLU A 170 16.56 -8.80 -0.93
C GLU A 170 16.10 -7.60 -1.75
N PHE A 171 16.99 -6.64 -1.97
CA PHE A 171 16.73 -5.50 -2.83
C PHE A 171 16.73 -5.91 -4.32
N ALA A 172 17.64 -6.81 -4.71
CA ALA A 172 17.67 -7.36 -6.06
C ALA A 172 16.36 -8.09 -6.42
N GLU A 173 15.83 -8.92 -5.51
CA GLU A 173 14.56 -9.64 -5.71
C GLU A 173 13.40 -8.66 -5.92
N ALA A 174 13.32 -7.59 -5.12
CA ALA A 174 12.30 -6.55 -5.26
C ALA A 174 12.45 -5.82 -6.61
N MET A 175 13.65 -5.34 -6.92
CA MET A 175 13.93 -4.60 -8.16
C MET A 175 13.63 -5.45 -9.39
N TRP A 176 13.98 -6.73 -9.38
CA TRP A 176 13.67 -7.66 -10.46
C TRP A 176 12.16 -7.72 -10.74
N GLN A 177 11.36 -7.97 -9.70
CA GLN A 177 9.91 -8.10 -9.85
C GLN A 177 9.27 -6.77 -10.29
N PHE A 178 9.72 -5.62 -9.78
CA PHE A 178 9.20 -4.34 -10.26
C PHE A 178 9.55 -4.05 -11.72
N VAL A 179 10.78 -4.30 -12.15
CA VAL A 179 11.19 -4.09 -13.55
C VAL A 179 10.43 -5.04 -14.48
N GLU A 180 10.27 -6.31 -14.07
CA GLU A 180 9.50 -7.32 -14.78
C GLU A 180 7.99 -6.99 -14.87
N GLY A 181 7.42 -6.46 -13.79
CA GLY A 181 6.03 -6.02 -13.73
C GLY A 181 5.79 -4.81 -14.63
N LEU A 182 6.68 -3.83 -14.59
CA LEU A 182 6.61 -2.65 -15.45
C LEU A 182 6.77 -3.03 -16.92
N GLN A 183 7.63 -4.00 -17.23
CA GLN A 183 7.79 -4.52 -18.58
C GLN A 183 6.49 -5.20 -19.05
N THR A 184 5.83 -5.97 -18.18
CA THR A 184 4.55 -6.60 -18.47
C THR A 184 3.46 -5.55 -18.78
N LEU A 185 3.38 -4.47 -17.99
CA LEU A 185 2.49 -3.35 -18.26
C LEU A 185 2.74 -2.74 -19.65
N HIS A 186 4.00 -2.46 -19.97
CA HIS A 186 4.38 -1.85 -21.25
C HIS A 186 4.10 -2.78 -22.45
N ILE A 187 4.30 -4.10 -22.30
CA ILE A 187 3.92 -5.10 -23.30
C ILE A 187 2.41 -5.08 -23.55
N CYS A 188 1.60 -4.96 -22.48
CA CYS A 188 0.14 -4.78 -22.57
C CYS A 188 -0.28 -3.39 -23.07
N ARG A 189 0.69 -2.52 -23.39
CA ARG A 189 0.53 -1.11 -23.75
C ARG A 189 -0.20 -0.29 -22.69
N ILE A 190 0.06 -0.58 -21.42
CA ILE A 190 -0.45 0.15 -20.28
C ILE A 190 0.71 0.93 -19.68
N ALA A 191 0.54 2.24 -19.50
CA ALA A 191 1.45 3.03 -18.66
C ALA A 191 0.84 3.18 -17.28
N HIS A 192 1.63 3.00 -16.23
CA HIS A 192 1.19 3.20 -14.85
C HIS A 192 0.97 4.69 -14.56
N ARG A 193 1.91 5.53 -14.99
CA ARG A 193 2.01 6.99 -14.86
C ARG A 193 2.19 7.51 -13.42
N ASP A 194 2.32 6.58 -12.49
CA ASP A 194 2.62 6.84 -11.07
C ASP A 194 3.33 5.64 -10.45
N ALA A 195 4.33 5.09 -11.16
CA ALA A 195 5.15 3.96 -10.70
C ALA A 195 6.14 4.41 -9.60
N CYS A 196 5.61 5.06 -8.57
CA CYS A 196 6.32 5.81 -7.54
C CYS A 196 6.37 5.02 -6.23
N TYR A 197 7.22 5.49 -5.30
CA TYR A 197 7.53 4.82 -4.03
C TYR A 197 6.31 4.32 -3.23
N PHE A 198 5.23 5.10 -3.11
CA PHE A 198 4.05 4.69 -2.33
C PHE A 198 3.12 3.70 -3.06
N ASN A 199 3.34 3.45 -4.36
CA ASN A 199 2.62 2.46 -5.14
C ASN A 199 3.39 1.14 -5.32
N LEU A 200 4.56 1.02 -4.67
CA LEU A 200 5.37 -0.19 -4.65
C LEU A 200 5.14 -0.96 -3.35
N MET A 201 4.54 -2.15 -3.47
CA MET A 201 4.06 -2.93 -2.32
C MET A 201 4.65 -4.33 -2.32
N MET A 202 4.51 -5.02 -1.18
CA MET A 202 4.99 -6.38 -0.96
C MET A 202 3.93 -7.22 -0.25
N ASP A 203 3.83 -8.50 -0.61
CA ASP A 203 3.13 -9.49 0.21
C ASP A 203 3.90 -9.75 1.50
N GLY A 204 3.42 -9.17 2.59
CA GLY A 204 4.03 -9.28 3.90
C GLY A 204 3.74 -10.60 4.63
N SER A 205 2.93 -11.52 4.08
CA SER A 205 2.46 -12.70 4.80
C SER A 205 3.57 -13.62 5.31
N LYS A 206 4.67 -13.77 4.55
CA LYS A 206 5.83 -14.57 4.97
C LYS A 206 6.79 -13.80 5.88
N VAL A 207 6.97 -12.51 5.60
CA VAL A 207 7.92 -11.65 6.30
C VAL A 207 7.39 -11.22 7.66
N VAL A 208 6.06 -11.06 7.78
CA VAL A 208 5.36 -10.69 9.02
C VAL A 208 4.23 -11.72 9.24
N PRO A 209 4.53 -12.94 9.73
CA PRO A 209 3.54 -14.04 9.82
C PRO A 209 2.32 -13.71 10.69
N LYS A 210 2.49 -12.90 11.74
CA LYS A 210 1.41 -12.40 12.60
C LYS A 210 0.56 -11.30 11.92
N GLY A 211 0.94 -10.90 10.71
CA GLY A 211 0.27 -9.89 9.89
C GLY A 211 0.55 -8.46 10.34
N SER A 212 0.14 -7.50 9.52
CA SER A 212 0.32 -6.05 9.75
C SER A 212 -1.05 -5.37 9.87
N HIS A 213 -1.16 -4.28 10.64
CA HIS A 213 -2.38 -3.49 10.71
C HIS A 213 -2.46 -2.48 9.56
N PHE A 214 -3.57 -2.45 8.81
CA PHE A 214 -3.69 -1.65 7.59
C PHE A 214 -3.33 -0.15 7.77
N VAL A 215 -3.91 0.51 8.78
CA VAL A 215 -3.67 1.95 9.04
C VAL A 215 -2.31 2.22 9.68
N ARG A 216 -1.73 1.22 10.36
CA ARG A 216 -0.51 1.37 11.17
C ARG A 216 0.38 0.16 10.92
N PRO A 217 1.02 0.09 9.74
CA PRO A 217 1.56 -1.18 9.25
C PRO A 217 2.78 -1.69 10.02
N LYS A 218 3.37 -0.84 10.88
CA LYS A 218 4.44 -1.19 11.83
C LYS A 218 3.93 -1.82 13.14
N SER A 219 2.63 -2.08 13.27
CA SER A 219 1.99 -2.72 14.42
C SER A 219 1.17 -3.93 13.95
N HIS A 220 1.09 -5.00 14.76
CA HIS A 220 0.23 -6.15 14.46
C HIS A 220 -1.25 -5.80 14.67
N THR A 221 -1.52 -4.99 15.70
CA THR A 221 -2.85 -4.69 16.22
C THR A 221 -3.31 -3.26 15.94
N GLY A 222 -2.42 -2.39 15.46
CA GLY A 222 -2.68 -0.96 15.31
C GLY A 222 -2.52 -0.16 16.60
N ILE A 223 -2.18 -0.79 17.72
CA ILE A 223 -1.93 -0.10 18.99
C ILE A 223 -0.53 0.52 18.98
N LEU A 224 -0.38 1.74 19.52
CA LEU A 224 0.88 2.50 19.46
C LEU A 224 2.07 1.82 20.15
N ARG A 225 1.80 1.03 21.20
CA ARG A 225 2.82 0.30 21.97
C ARG A 225 3.15 -1.08 21.39
N ASP A 226 2.40 -1.51 20.38
CA ASP A 226 2.59 -2.78 19.70
C ASP A 226 3.44 -2.58 18.45
N THR A 227 4.36 -3.51 18.19
CA THR A 227 5.30 -3.47 17.07
C THR A 227 5.28 -4.80 16.34
N ILE A 228 5.50 -4.77 15.03
CA ILE A 228 5.67 -5.97 14.23
C ILE A 228 6.98 -6.70 14.55
N GLU A 229 6.87 -8.01 14.74
CA GLU A 229 7.95 -8.97 14.60
C GLU A 229 8.03 -9.45 13.15
N TRP A 230 9.24 -9.58 12.61
CA TRP A 230 9.43 -9.90 11.19
C TRP A 230 10.66 -10.77 10.92
N HIS A 231 10.67 -11.48 9.80
CA HIS A 231 11.81 -12.29 9.33
C HIS A 231 12.53 -11.59 8.19
N THR A 232 13.84 -11.79 8.04
CA THR A 232 14.57 -11.30 6.86
C THR A 232 13.91 -11.83 5.58
N ARG A 233 13.77 -10.97 4.56
CA ARG A 233 13.17 -11.37 3.28
C ARG A 233 13.95 -12.52 2.65
N TRP A 234 15.27 -12.53 2.87
CA TRP A 234 16.16 -13.59 2.43
C TRP A 234 15.76 -14.93 3.04
N SER A 235 15.49 -15.02 4.34
CA SER A 235 15.16 -16.29 5.01
C SER A 235 13.84 -16.93 4.55
N VAL A 236 12.88 -16.12 4.07
CA VAL A 236 11.52 -16.57 3.70
C VAL A 236 11.22 -16.49 2.20
N ARG A 237 12.27 -16.26 1.39
CA ARG A 237 12.18 -16.16 -0.08
C ARG A 237 11.60 -17.44 -0.72
N PRO A 238 10.96 -17.34 -1.91
CA PRO A 238 10.74 -16.12 -2.69
C PRO A 238 9.60 -15.27 -2.13
N ASN A 239 9.78 -13.95 -2.20
CA ASN A 239 8.76 -12.96 -1.83
C ASN A 239 8.01 -12.45 -3.06
N LYS A 240 6.90 -11.72 -2.86
CA LYS A 240 6.10 -11.16 -3.96
C LYS A 240 5.97 -9.65 -3.81
N TYR A 241 6.15 -8.94 -4.92
CA TYR A 241 6.06 -7.48 -4.98
C TYR A 241 5.01 -7.06 -6.00
N TYR A 242 4.34 -5.93 -5.76
CA TYR A 242 3.22 -5.50 -6.59
C TYR A 242 3.21 -4.00 -6.81
N PHE A 243 2.80 -3.59 -8.02
CA PHE A 243 2.25 -2.28 -8.31
C PHE A 243 0.80 -2.21 -7.84
N ILE A 244 0.44 -1.11 -7.19
CA ILE A 244 -0.94 -0.78 -6.80
C ILE A 244 -1.35 0.57 -7.40
N ASP A 245 -2.65 0.88 -7.30
CA ASP A 245 -3.25 2.16 -7.67
C ASP A 245 -3.08 2.55 -9.16
N PHE A 246 -4.03 2.09 -9.98
CA PHE A 246 -4.06 2.37 -11.41
C PHE A 246 -4.87 3.64 -11.76
N GLY A 247 -5.13 4.52 -10.78
CA GLY A 247 -5.95 5.72 -10.96
C GLY A 247 -5.45 6.68 -12.03
N LEU A 248 -4.13 6.76 -12.24
CA LEU A 248 -3.50 7.56 -13.31
C LEU A 248 -3.17 6.75 -14.56
N SER A 249 -3.36 5.44 -14.54
CA SER A 249 -2.91 4.56 -15.61
C SER A 249 -3.72 4.75 -16.89
N THR A 250 -3.09 4.43 -18.02
CA THR A 250 -3.72 4.57 -19.34
C THR A 250 -3.30 3.43 -20.25
N ARG A 251 -4.27 2.80 -20.90
CA ARG A 251 -4.04 1.80 -21.96
C ARG A 251 -4.03 2.48 -23.33
N TYR A 252 -2.97 2.25 -24.09
CA TYR A 252 -2.75 2.84 -25.41
C TYR A 252 -3.04 1.83 -26.52
N MET A 253 -3.87 2.21 -27.48
CA MET A 253 -4.10 1.41 -28.67
C MET A 253 -2.84 1.34 -29.54
N LYS A 254 -2.76 0.30 -30.38
CA LYS A 254 -1.68 0.19 -31.38
C LYS A 254 -1.80 1.35 -32.38
N GLY A 255 -0.67 1.97 -32.73
CA GLY A 255 -0.62 3.12 -33.65
C GLY A 255 -0.76 4.48 -32.99
N VAL A 256 -1.03 4.55 -31.69
CA VAL A 256 -0.96 5.82 -30.93
C VAL A 256 0.50 6.21 -30.74
N GLU A 257 0.83 7.45 -31.10
CA GLU A 257 2.12 8.09 -30.85
C GLU A 257 2.27 8.35 -29.33
N LEU A 258 3.29 7.76 -28.72
CA LEU A 258 3.45 7.79 -27.27
C LEU A 258 4.09 9.09 -26.81
N GLU A 259 4.86 9.75 -27.67
CA GLU A 259 5.64 10.95 -27.38
C GLU A 259 4.75 12.20 -27.26
N THR A 260 3.49 12.11 -27.69
CA THR A 260 2.55 13.23 -27.73
C THR A 260 1.58 13.27 -26.54
N GLN A 261 1.79 12.41 -25.54
CA GLN A 261 0.84 12.28 -24.43
C GLN A 261 0.99 13.42 -23.42
N VAL A 262 -0.13 13.83 -22.83
CA VAL A 262 -0.20 14.86 -21.79
C VAL A 262 -0.86 14.31 -20.53
N GLY A 263 -0.60 14.93 -19.39
CA GLY A 263 -1.22 14.53 -18.13
C GLY A 263 -0.79 15.34 -16.95
N ARG A 264 -1.20 14.87 -15.77
CA ARG A 264 -0.87 15.47 -14.48
C ARG A 264 0.35 14.80 -13.89
N ILE A 265 1.07 15.58 -13.09
CA ILE A 265 2.17 15.11 -12.26
C ILE A 265 1.59 14.33 -11.08
N GLY A 266 2.00 13.06 -10.94
CA GLY A 266 1.67 12.18 -9.81
C GLY A 266 2.47 12.51 -8.55
N GLN A 267 2.97 11.48 -7.86
CA GLN A 267 3.74 11.62 -6.62
C GLN A 267 5.11 12.27 -6.86
N ASP A 268 5.81 11.81 -7.89
CA ASP A 268 7.16 12.26 -8.19
C ASP A 268 7.16 13.63 -8.89
N ARG A 269 7.57 14.65 -8.14
CA ARG A 269 7.69 16.03 -8.63
C ARG A 269 9.05 16.33 -9.27
N SER A 270 10.03 15.43 -9.21
CA SER A 270 11.35 15.62 -9.82
C SER A 270 11.42 15.20 -11.29
N VAL A 271 10.34 14.63 -11.82
CA VAL A 271 10.21 14.24 -13.23
C VAL A 271 10.53 15.44 -14.16
N PRO A 272 11.59 15.35 -14.99
CA PRO A 272 12.08 16.44 -15.83
C PRO A 272 11.02 17.00 -16.79
N GLU A 273 10.20 16.13 -17.36
CA GLU A 273 9.16 16.46 -18.34
C GLU A 273 8.06 17.38 -17.78
N PHE A 274 7.99 17.52 -16.46
CA PHE A 274 7.01 18.35 -15.77
C PHE A 274 7.60 19.61 -15.13
N ALA A 275 8.90 19.85 -15.28
CA ALA A 275 9.54 21.05 -14.75
C ALA A 275 9.04 22.33 -15.46
N PHE A 276 8.78 23.39 -14.68
CA PHE A 276 8.42 24.72 -15.19
C PHE A 276 9.61 25.35 -15.94
N PRO A 277 9.42 26.13 -17.03
CA PRO A 277 8.18 26.72 -17.56
C PRO A 277 7.38 25.88 -18.56
N LEU A 278 7.78 24.64 -18.84
CA LEU A 278 7.32 23.90 -20.02
C LEU A 278 6.15 22.94 -19.72
N SER A 279 5.21 23.29 -18.83
CA SER A 279 4.11 22.39 -18.44
C SER A 279 2.77 22.73 -19.11
N PRO A 280 2.04 21.73 -19.69
CA PRO A 280 2.48 20.36 -19.96
C PRO A 280 3.06 20.22 -21.38
N PHE A 281 4.37 19.94 -21.50
CA PHE A 281 4.96 19.43 -22.74
C PHE A 281 4.48 17.99 -22.97
N PRO A 282 4.35 17.56 -24.23
CA PRO A 282 4.12 16.17 -24.54
C PRO A 282 5.29 15.28 -24.05
N TYR A 283 4.98 14.09 -23.55
CA TYR A 283 5.96 13.15 -23.04
C TYR A 283 5.59 11.71 -23.39
N ASN A 284 6.60 10.82 -23.38
CA ASN A 284 6.38 9.39 -23.51
C ASN A 284 6.04 8.76 -22.13
N PRO A 285 4.83 8.20 -21.95
CA PRO A 285 4.38 7.71 -20.65
C PRO A 285 5.10 6.44 -20.20
N PHE A 286 5.70 5.66 -21.12
CA PHE A 286 6.51 4.50 -20.75
C PHE A 286 7.91 4.92 -20.28
N LYS A 287 8.47 5.97 -20.88
CA LYS A 287 9.71 6.57 -20.38
C LYS A 287 9.50 7.24 -19.03
N LEU A 288 8.33 7.86 -18.80
CA LEU A 288 7.93 8.40 -17.49
C LEU A 288 7.95 7.29 -16.42
N ASP A 289 7.29 6.16 -16.70
CA ASP A 289 7.24 5.01 -15.80
C ASP A 289 8.63 4.50 -15.40
N ILE A 290 9.56 4.41 -16.36
CA ILE A 290 10.94 3.99 -16.12
C ILE A 290 11.65 4.96 -15.16
N TYR A 291 11.47 6.27 -15.36
CA TYR A 291 12.02 7.29 -14.48
C TYR A 291 11.47 7.16 -13.06
N GLN A 292 10.14 7.09 -12.91
CA GLN A 292 9.48 7.02 -11.61
C GLN A 292 9.91 5.79 -10.82
N LEU A 293 9.95 4.62 -11.47
CA LEU A 293 10.42 3.39 -10.83
C LEU A 293 11.91 3.51 -10.44
N GLY A 294 12.74 3.99 -11.37
CA GLY A 294 14.16 4.20 -11.12
C GLY A 294 14.41 5.14 -9.94
N ASN A 295 13.67 6.24 -9.86
CA ASN A 295 13.81 7.25 -8.81
C ASN A 295 13.32 6.74 -7.44
N ALA A 296 12.22 5.99 -7.42
CA ALA A 296 11.71 5.34 -6.21
C ALA A 296 12.72 4.34 -5.63
N LEU A 297 13.35 3.53 -6.48
CA LEU A 297 14.39 2.57 -6.08
C LEU A 297 15.69 3.29 -5.69
N LEU A 298 16.08 4.34 -6.41
CA LEU A 298 17.28 5.14 -6.10
C LEU A 298 17.17 5.78 -4.72
N THR A 299 16.00 6.31 -4.36
CA THR A 299 15.72 6.85 -3.03
C THR A 299 15.98 5.81 -1.94
N VAL A 300 15.66 4.53 -2.18
CA VAL A 300 16.00 3.45 -1.24
C VAL A 300 17.49 3.21 -1.19
N VAL A 301 18.17 3.09 -2.34
CA VAL A 301 19.62 2.85 -2.40
C VAL A 301 20.41 3.92 -1.63
N GLU A 302 20.00 5.17 -1.70
CA GLU A 302 20.65 6.28 -1.00
C GLU A 302 20.60 6.16 0.54
N GLN A 303 19.69 5.36 1.08
CA GLN A 303 19.56 5.12 2.52
C GLN A 303 20.42 3.97 3.04
N TYR A 304 21.15 3.24 2.19
CA TYR A 304 21.90 2.05 2.60
C TYR A 304 23.36 2.10 2.12
N ASP A 305 24.25 1.58 2.97
CA ASP A 305 25.59 1.15 2.58
C ASP A 305 25.52 -0.30 2.09
N GLY A 306 26.15 -0.58 0.94
CA GLY A 306 26.18 -1.89 0.29
C GLY A 306 25.24 -2.03 -0.91
N LEU A 307 24.34 -1.06 -1.14
CA LEU A 307 23.46 -1.02 -2.32
C LEU A 307 24.02 -0.19 -3.48
N GLU A 308 25.25 0.34 -3.35
CA GLU A 308 25.92 1.10 -4.42
C GLU A 308 26.03 0.36 -5.77
N PRO A 309 26.15 -0.98 -5.84
CA PRO A 309 26.18 -1.69 -7.13
C PRO A 309 24.94 -1.42 -8.02
N PHE A 310 23.77 -1.12 -7.43
CA PHE A 310 22.56 -0.82 -8.18
C PHE A 310 22.56 0.55 -8.86
N LEU A 311 23.48 1.46 -8.47
CA LEU A 311 23.54 2.82 -9.02
C LEU A 311 23.81 2.83 -10.53
N ALA A 312 24.56 1.85 -11.05
CA ALA A 312 24.83 1.73 -12.48
C ALA A 312 23.57 1.44 -13.30
N LEU A 313 22.57 0.80 -12.70
CA LEU A 313 21.29 0.48 -13.34
C LEU A 313 20.27 1.62 -13.16
N LEU A 314 20.21 2.19 -11.95
CA LEU A 314 19.18 3.16 -11.58
C LEU A 314 19.45 4.57 -12.12
N LYS A 315 20.72 5.03 -12.15
CA LYS A 315 21.04 6.37 -12.66
C LYS A 315 20.60 6.57 -14.13
N PRO A 316 20.86 5.62 -15.06
CA PRO A 316 20.33 5.70 -16.42
C PRO A 316 18.80 5.71 -16.49
N MET A 317 18.10 4.93 -15.64
CA MET A 317 16.63 4.97 -15.57
C MET A 317 16.10 6.36 -15.22
N THR A 318 16.84 7.10 -14.37
CA THR A 318 16.51 8.47 -13.96
C THR A 318 17.13 9.56 -14.84
N SER A 319 17.49 9.26 -16.09
CA SER A 319 18.04 10.29 -17.00
C SER A 319 17.06 11.44 -17.22
N GLN A 320 17.62 12.66 -17.30
CA GLN A 320 16.88 13.88 -17.63
C GLN A 320 16.26 13.80 -19.03
N TYR A 321 16.95 13.14 -19.95
CA TYR A 321 16.51 12.91 -21.32
C TYR A 321 15.77 11.56 -21.41
N PRO A 322 14.47 11.53 -21.75
CA PRO A 322 13.68 10.30 -21.81
C PRO A 322 14.27 9.23 -22.73
N GLU A 323 14.88 9.63 -23.84
CA GLU A 323 15.53 8.78 -24.83
C GLU A 323 16.69 7.97 -24.25
N ASP A 324 17.45 8.54 -23.33
CA ASP A 324 18.62 7.93 -22.69
C ASP A 324 18.23 6.86 -21.64
N ARG A 325 16.96 6.82 -21.23
CA ARG A 325 16.48 5.82 -20.26
C ARG A 325 16.49 4.43 -20.91
N PRO A 326 17.11 3.41 -20.29
CA PRO A 326 17.32 2.10 -20.89
C PRO A 326 16.01 1.35 -21.13
N ALA A 327 16.05 0.35 -22.02
CA ALA A 327 14.95 -0.59 -22.13
C ALA A 327 14.88 -1.47 -20.87
N LEU A 328 13.68 -1.81 -20.41
CA LEU A 328 13.50 -2.67 -19.23
C LEU A 328 14.16 -4.05 -19.41
N SER A 329 14.26 -4.56 -20.64
CA SER A 329 15.01 -5.78 -20.95
C SER A 329 16.51 -5.67 -20.68
N GLU A 330 17.10 -4.49 -20.91
CA GLU A 330 18.52 -4.24 -20.63
C GLU A 330 18.75 -4.16 -19.13
N VAL A 331 17.84 -3.51 -18.39
CA VAL A 331 17.88 -3.46 -16.92
C VAL A 331 17.78 -4.87 -16.32
N LEU A 332 16.84 -5.70 -16.81
CA LEU A 332 16.73 -7.10 -16.38
C LEU A 332 17.99 -7.88 -16.71
N SER A 333 18.57 -7.70 -17.90
CA SER A 333 19.82 -8.38 -18.29
C SER A 333 20.96 -8.02 -17.33
N GLN A 334 21.11 -6.75 -16.96
CA GLN A 334 22.16 -6.33 -16.03
C GLN A 334 21.91 -6.82 -14.59
N LEU A 335 20.64 -6.93 -14.16
CA LEU A 335 20.30 -7.53 -12.87
C LEU A 335 20.67 -9.02 -12.81
N ASN A 336 20.61 -9.73 -13.95
CA ASN A 336 21.04 -11.13 -14.04
C ASN A 336 22.55 -11.31 -13.85
N ASP A 337 23.35 -10.26 -14.02
CA ASP A 337 24.80 -10.32 -13.88
C ASP A 337 25.27 -10.29 -12.40
N PHE A 338 24.36 -10.05 -11.46
CA PHE A 338 24.67 -10.10 -10.03
C PHE A 338 25.00 -11.54 -9.62
N THR A 339 26.20 -11.76 -9.09
CA THR A 339 26.64 -13.10 -8.68
C THR A 339 26.00 -13.52 -7.36
N PRO A 340 25.88 -14.83 -7.08
CA PRO A 340 25.41 -15.32 -5.78
C PRO A 340 26.15 -14.69 -4.59
N GLU A 341 27.47 -14.51 -4.69
CA GLU A 341 28.29 -13.92 -3.64
C GLU A 341 27.94 -12.45 -3.39
N MET A 342 27.61 -11.69 -4.45
CA MET A 342 27.12 -10.31 -4.32
C MET A 342 25.77 -10.28 -3.62
N LEU A 343 24.85 -11.17 -3.99
CA LEU A 343 23.49 -11.20 -3.45
C LEU A 343 23.47 -11.55 -1.95
N GLU A 344 24.44 -12.35 -1.48
CA GLU A 344 24.60 -12.73 -0.07
C GLU A 344 25.30 -11.67 0.78
N CYS A 345 25.82 -10.58 0.19
CA CYS A 345 26.42 -9.49 0.96
C CYS A 345 25.38 -8.78 1.83
N ARG A 346 25.77 -8.51 3.08
CA ARG A 346 24.96 -7.71 4.00
C ARG A 346 24.97 -6.24 3.59
N VAL A 347 23.84 -5.59 3.81
CA VAL A 347 23.70 -4.13 3.67
C VAL A 347 23.40 -3.53 5.03
N LYS A 348 23.65 -2.23 5.17
CA LYS A 348 23.42 -1.50 6.42
C LYS A 348 22.63 -0.23 6.15
N SER A 349 21.51 -0.04 6.86
CA SER A 349 20.80 1.24 6.81
C SER A 349 21.68 2.35 7.40
N ARG A 350 21.76 3.48 6.71
CA ARG A 350 22.42 4.71 7.17
C ARG A 350 21.64 5.38 8.30
N SER A 351 20.34 5.10 8.38
CA SER A 351 19.44 5.57 9.44
C SER A 351 18.82 4.35 10.14
N PRO A 352 19.33 3.95 11.32
CA PRO A 352 18.78 2.82 12.07
C PRO A 352 17.28 2.99 12.32
N SER A 353 16.53 1.92 12.09
CA SER A 353 15.09 1.87 12.32
C SER A 353 14.83 1.22 13.67
N SER A 354 13.83 1.70 14.42
CA SER A 354 13.37 0.98 15.61
C SER A 354 12.89 -0.44 15.30
N LEU A 355 12.62 -0.77 14.03
CA LEU A 355 12.23 -2.12 13.60
C LEU A 355 13.42 -3.08 13.49
N ASP A 356 14.67 -2.59 13.46
CA ASP A 356 15.87 -3.43 13.42
C ASP A 356 15.91 -4.38 14.63
N ASP A 357 15.45 -3.91 15.81
CA ASP A 357 15.42 -4.66 17.06
C ASP A 357 14.37 -5.79 17.09
N TYR A 358 13.47 -5.84 16.11
CA TYR A 358 12.35 -6.79 16.04
C TYR A 358 12.47 -7.79 14.89
N CYS A 359 13.65 -7.86 14.26
CA CYS A 359 13.99 -8.89 13.30
C CYS A 359 14.25 -10.22 14.03
N ILE A 360 13.49 -11.25 13.67
CA ILE A 360 13.63 -12.62 14.15
C ILE A 360 14.40 -13.40 13.08
N ASP A 361 15.70 -13.59 13.33
CA ASP A 361 16.53 -14.45 12.50
C ASP A 361 16.06 -15.90 12.63
N LEU A 362 15.57 -16.47 11.51
CA LEU A 362 15.38 -17.91 11.39
C LEU A 362 16.77 -18.54 11.25
N GLN A 363 17.17 -19.33 12.25
CA GLN A 363 18.44 -20.09 12.25
C GLN A 363 18.50 -21.13 11.12
#